data_AF-A0A561X4A2-F1
#
_entry.id   AF-A0A561X4A2-F1
#
_cell.length_a   1.000
_cell.length_b   1.000
_cell.length_c   1.000
_cell.angle_alpha   90.00
_cell.angle_beta   90.00
_cell.angle_gamma   90.00
#
_symmetry.space_group_name_H-M   'P 1'
#
loop_
_entity.id
_entity.type
_entity.pdbx_description
1 polymer ?
#
loop_
_entity_poly.entity_id
_entity_poly.type
_entity_poly.pdbx_seq_one_letter_code
_entity_poly.pdbx_strand_id
1 'polypeptide(L)' 'MTKLPDFKQLNDRVINEPPNEPMLVIKTKLDPDRVTEENPYAQGRSEVSQAFVSFFEGGEP' A
#
# COMPACT_ATOMS: atom_id res chain seq x y z
N MET A 1 20.73 -29.20 -24.03
CA MET A 1 20.40 -28.67 -22.70
C MET A 1 20.87 -27.23 -22.63
N THR A 2 19.94 -26.28 -22.67
CA THR A 2 20.20 -24.85 -22.64
C THR A 2 20.68 -24.46 -21.25
N LYS A 3 21.93 -23.98 -21.12
CA LYS A 3 22.48 -23.51 -19.84
C LYS A 3 21.76 -22.21 -19.48
N LEU A 4 20.98 -22.23 -18.40
CA LEU A 4 20.43 -21.00 -17.83
C LEU A 4 21.58 -20.15 -17.26
N PRO A 5 21.55 -18.81 -17.43
CA PRO A 5 22.54 -17.92 -16.84
C PRO A 5 22.47 -17.97 -15.30
N ASP A 6 23.64 -18.01 -14.67
CA ASP A 6 23.83 -18.08 -13.22
C ASP A 6 24.04 -16.64 -12.68
N PHE A 7 22.98 -16.03 -12.15
CA PHE A 7 22.95 -14.63 -11.70
C PHE A 7 23.60 -14.48 -10.31
N LYS A 8 24.92 -14.68 -10.23
CA LYS A 8 25.67 -14.62 -8.96
C LYS A 8 26.15 -13.22 -8.59
N GLN A 9 26.23 -12.29 -9.54
CA GLN A 9 26.79 -10.97 -9.31
C GLN A 9 25.71 -9.89 -9.44
N LEU A 10 25.82 -8.83 -8.64
CA LEU A 10 24.87 -7.71 -8.65
C LEU A 10 24.76 -7.06 -10.04
N ASN A 11 25.85 -7.11 -10.82
CA ASN A 11 25.96 -6.58 -12.18
C ASN A 11 25.29 -7.47 -13.23
N ASP A 12 24.85 -8.68 -12.89
CA ASP A 12 24.02 -9.51 -13.76
C ASP A 12 22.57 -8.98 -13.85
N ARG A 13 22.25 -7.95 -13.06
CA ARG A 13 20.99 -7.21 -13.10
C ARG A 13 21.13 -6.00 -14.01
N VAL A 14 20.24 -5.88 -15.00
CA VAL A 14 20.06 -4.63 -15.73
C VAL A 14 19.35 -3.64 -14.80
N ILE A 15 20.12 -2.76 -14.16
CA ILE A 15 19.58 -1.61 -13.43
C ILE A 15 19.55 -0.46 -14.43
N ASN A 16 18.41 -0.28 -15.11
CA ASN A 16 18.25 0.85 -16.01
C ASN A 16 18.05 2.12 -15.19
N GLU A 17 18.72 3.20 -15.57
CA GLU A 17 18.44 4.51 -14.99
C GLU A 17 17.01 4.93 -15.32
N PRO A 18 16.30 5.59 -14.40
CA PRO A 18 14.98 6.11 -14.69
C PRO A 18 15.05 7.07 -15.90
N PRO A 19 14.09 7.00 -16.84
CA PRO A 19 14.11 7.85 -18.03
C PRO A 19 14.03 9.33 -17.64
N ASN A 20 14.73 10.19 -18.39
CA ASN A 20 14.71 11.65 -18.22
C ASN A 20 13.41 12.33 -18.70
N GLU A 21 12.37 11.54 -18.99
CA GLU A 21 11.12 11.97 -19.58
C GLU A 21 10.03 12.17 -18.51
N PRO A 22 9.05 13.06 -18.74
CA PRO A 22 7.96 13.28 -17.79
C PRO A 22 7.12 12.01 -17.61
N MET A 23 6.96 11.58 -16.35
CA MET A 23 6.13 10.44 -15.97
C MET A 23 4.81 10.89 -15.33
N LEU A 24 3.69 10.36 -15.84
CA LEU A 24 2.39 10.48 -15.18
C LEU A 24 2.30 9.43 -14.06
N VAL A 25 2.23 9.88 -12.81
CA VAL A 25 2.05 9.01 -11.64
C VAL A 25 0.70 9.31 -10.99
N ILE A 26 -0.28 8.43 -11.21
CA ILE A 26 -1.60 8.51 -10.57
C ILE A 26 -1.52 7.70 -9.26
N LYS A 27 -1.41 8.39 -8.13
CA LYS A 27 -1.52 7.77 -6.80
C LYS A 27 -2.98 7.82 -6.37
N THR A 28 -3.62 6.67 -6.28
CA THR A 28 -4.94 6.54 -5.66
C THR A 28 -4.77 6.16 -4.20
N LYS A 29 -5.23 7.01 -3.27
CA LYS A 29 -5.50 6.58 -1.89
C LYS A 29 -6.93 6.03 -1.90
N LEU A 30 -7.06 4.70 -1.99
CA LEU A 30 -8.37 4.03 -2.03
C LEU A 30 -8.95 3.79 -0.63
N ASP A 31 -8.13 3.97 0.41
CA ASP A 31 -8.58 3.81 1.79
C ASP A 31 -9.36 5.05 2.23
N PRO A 32 -10.51 4.87 2.91
CA PRO A 32 -11.26 5.96 3.52
C PRO A 32 -10.40 6.74 4.51
N ASP A 33 -10.69 8.03 4.68
CA ASP A 33 -9.92 8.87 5.62
C ASP A 33 -10.24 8.55 7.08
N ARG A 34 -11.40 7.96 7.35
CA ARG A 34 -11.86 7.60 8.69
C ARG A 34 -12.33 6.15 8.71
N VAL A 35 -12.02 5.43 9.78
CA VAL A 35 -12.48 4.05 9.98
C VAL A 35 -13.99 3.90 10.16
N THR A 36 -14.73 5.01 10.21
CA THR A 36 -16.19 5.05 10.21
C THR A 36 -16.80 5.12 8.82
N GLU A 37 -16.02 5.53 7.83
CA GLU A 37 -16.44 5.65 6.44
C GLU A 37 -16.25 4.30 5.76
N GLU A 38 -17.29 3.82 5.08
CA GLU A 38 -17.30 2.53 4.35
C GLU A 38 -16.98 1.29 5.20
N ASN A 39 -16.91 1.42 6.52
CA ASN A 39 -16.70 0.29 7.42
C ASN A 39 -18.02 -0.43 7.71
N PRO A 40 -18.16 -1.72 7.34
CA PRO A 40 -19.39 -2.49 7.58
C PRO A 40 -19.77 -2.58 9.06
N TYR A 41 -18.80 -2.45 9.96
CA TYR A 41 -19.01 -2.49 11.40
C TYR A 41 -19.40 -1.12 12.01
N ALA A 42 -19.22 -0.02 11.27
CA ALA A 42 -19.70 1.30 11.66
C ALA A 42 -21.03 1.67 10.98
N GLN A 43 -21.40 0.97 9.90
CA GLN A 43 -22.60 1.27 9.14
C GLN A 43 -23.87 1.18 10.00
N GLY A 44 -24.67 2.26 9.96
CA GLY A 44 -25.91 2.37 10.74
C GLY A 44 -25.73 2.68 12.22
N ARG A 45 -24.50 2.93 12.69
CA ARG A 45 -24.23 3.39 14.05
C ARG A 45 -24.13 4.91 14.06
N SER A 46 -24.86 5.55 14.99
CA SER A 46 -24.78 7.00 15.21
C SER A 46 -23.48 7.40 15.93
N GLU A 47 -22.92 6.48 16.73
CA GLU A 47 -21.70 6.69 17.50
C GLU A 47 -20.86 5.40 17.51
N VAL A 48 -19.52 5.55 17.41
CA VAL A 48 -18.54 4.47 17.56
C VAL A 48 -17.62 4.80 18.73
N SER A 49 -17.22 3.79 19.49
CA SER A 49 -16.36 3.98 20.66
C SER A 49 -14.92 4.32 20.27
N GLN A 50 -14.18 4.97 21.16
CA GLN A 50 -12.73 5.20 20.96
C GLN A 50 -11.97 3.88 20.80
N ALA A 51 -12.31 2.85 21.57
CA ALA A 51 -11.69 1.52 21.43
C ALA A 51 -11.90 0.92 20.03
N PHE A 52 -13.06 1.16 19.40
CA PHE A 52 -13.30 0.75 18.01
C PHE A 52 -12.36 1.50 17.06
N VAL A 53 -12.22 2.82 17.24
CA VAL A 53 -11.34 3.64 16.40
C VAL A 53 -9.88 3.20 16.56
N SER A 54 -9.39 3.05 17.79
CA SER A 54 -8.01 2.61 18.07
C SER A 54 -7.70 1.23 17.47
N PHE A 55 -8.66 0.29 17.51
CA PHE A 55 -8.51 -1.05 16.94
C PHE A 55 -8.26 -1.02 15.42
N PHE A 56 -8.98 -0.16 14.69
CA PHE A 56 -8.86 -0.08 13.22
C PHE A 56 -7.77 0.89 12.75
N GLU A 57 -7.47 1.95 13.50
CA GLU A 57 -6.41 2.92 13.17
C GLU A 57 -5.01 2.48 13.64
N GLY A 58 -4.93 1.37 14.40
CA GLY A 58 -3.65 0.82 14.86
C GLY A 58 -2.99 1.65 15.96
N GLY A 59 -3.74 2.52 16.64
CA GLY A 59 -3.29 3.20 17.85
C GLY A 59 -3.34 2.26 19.06
N GLU A 60 -2.36 2.36 19.96
CA GLU A 60 -2.46 1.69 21.27
C GLU A 60 -3.75 2.15 21.99
N PRO A 61 -4.43 1.23 22.71
CA PRO A 61 -5.78 1.41 23.22
C PRO A 61 -5.94 2.56 24.23
#